data_AF-A0A7R9H2X2-F1
#
_entry.id   AF-A0A7R9H2X2-F1
#
_cell.length_a   1.000
_cell.length_b   1.000
_cell.length_c   1.000
_cell.angle_alpha   90.00
_cell.angle_beta   90.00
_cell.angle_gamma   90.00
#
_symmetry.space_group_name_H-M   'P 1'
#
loop_
_entity.id
_entity.type
_entity.pdbx_description
1 polymer ?
#
loop_
_entity_poly.entity_id
_entity_poly.type
_entity_poly.pdbx_seq_one_letter_code
_entity_poly.pdbx_strand_id
1 'polypeptide(L)'
;MLNYSDAATLTESYRIVLRRGEIEGQPDRCDSVKCRSLAATMVKDKHLFKDQNYEKLRKHHQKLESLFIDPYFPPSSSSIGNYEKIPTGIEWKRPAELCESPRLFNTRGVPKTITRGQLSSAWMVSACSILAGVHELCHKVVPDFRDQEWDQEKKSKYAGIFHFRFWWFGDWVDVVVDDLLPTVDNQLLFTQSCCDDEFWTSLVEKAYAKLHGSYESLEGGHLCDALVDFTGGVSETVDLRVEDYSVNEEKRSHLFDSLHTEMNNHSLLCATVMLANALVVLSSTAEDREIEVRISVR
;
A
#
# COMPACT_ATOMS: atom_id res chain seq x y z
N MET A 1 24.38 -38.86 9.06
CA MET A 1 23.10 -39.32 8.49
C MET A 1 21.98 -38.67 9.28
N LEU A 2 21.53 -37.51 8.80
CA LEU A 2 20.26 -36.90 9.17
C LEU A 2 19.43 -36.96 7.88
N ASN A 3 18.30 -37.65 7.93
CA ASN A 3 17.47 -37.92 6.76
C ASN A 3 16.83 -36.63 6.26
N TYR A 4 17.34 -36.12 5.14
CA TYR A 4 16.68 -35.12 4.31
C TYR A 4 15.54 -35.81 3.55
N SER A 5 14.35 -35.77 4.14
CA SER A 5 13.11 -36.22 3.49
C SER A 5 12.00 -35.25 3.84
N ASP A 6 12.14 -34.02 3.36
CA ASP A 6 11.03 -33.11 3.06
C ASP A 6 11.64 -32.07 2.11
N ALA A 7 11.59 -32.39 0.81
CA ALA A 7 11.88 -31.44 -0.24
C ALA A 7 10.81 -30.35 -0.16
N ALA A 8 11.06 -29.32 0.65
CA ALA A 8 10.30 -28.09 0.58
C ALA A 8 10.43 -27.60 -0.86
N THR A 9 9.36 -27.71 -1.62
CA THR A 9 9.22 -27.13 -2.94
C THR A 9 9.28 -25.62 -2.72
N LEU A 10 10.50 -25.05 -2.69
CA LEU A 10 10.73 -23.62 -2.95
C LEU A 10 9.84 -23.29 -4.14
N THR A 11 9.13 -22.15 -4.18
CA THR A 11 8.43 -21.67 -5.38
C THR A 11 8.94 -20.28 -5.73
N GLU A 12 9.86 -20.23 -6.69
CA GLU A 12 10.44 -19.00 -7.23
C GLU A 12 9.52 -18.49 -8.35
N SER A 13 8.69 -17.49 -8.06
CA SER A 13 7.81 -16.85 -9.05
C SER A 13 8.14 -15.37 -9.12
N TYR A 14 8.73 -14.89 -10.21
CA TYR A 14 8.99 -13.45 -10.38
C TYR A 14 7.68 -12.78 -10.84
N ARG A 15 7.43 -11.53 -10.44
CA ARG A 15 6.13 -10.88 -10.72
C ARG A 15 6.35 -9.47 -11.21
N ILE A 16 6.34 -9.30 -12.53
CA ILE A 16 6.70 -8.06 -13.20
C ILE A 16 5.50 -7.12 -13.28
N VAL A 17 5.36 -6.18 -12.34
CA VAL A 17 4.27 -5.20 -12.43
C VAL A 17 4.62 -4.08 -13.42
N LEU A 18 4.18 -4.24 -14.66
CA LEU A 18 4.38 -3.25 -15.70
C LEU A 18 3.53 -2.00 -15.48
N ARG A 19 4.12 -0.98 -14.86
CA ARG A 19 3.55 0.37 -14.88
C ARG A 19 3.58 0.87 -16.32
N ARG A 20 2.53 0.60 -17.09
CA ARG A 20 2.26 1.39 -18.30
C ARG A 20 1.89 2.78 -17.84
N GLY A 21 2.84 3.70 -17.93
CA GLY A 21 2.66 5.07 -17.47
C GLY A 21 1.41 5.70 -18.07
N GLU A 22 0.51 6.18 -17.22
CA GLU A 22 -0.23 7.37 -17.59
C GLU A 22 0.78 8.52 -17.63
N ILE A 23 0.99 8.99 -18.86
CA ILE A 23 1.82 10.13 -19.24
C ILE A 23 1.27 11.37 -18.54
N GLU A 24 1.94 11.85 -17.50
CA GLU A 24 1.93 13.27 -17.18
C GLU A 24 3.11 13.94 -17.90
N GLY A 25 2.85 14.38 -19.13
CA GLY A 25 3.51 15.54 -19.73
C GLY A 25 4.93 15.36 -20.29
N GLN A 26 5.03 14.76 -21.47
CA GLN A 26 5.73 15.47 -22.55
C GLN A 26 4.68 15.83 -23.61
N PRO A 27 4.48 17.12 -23.93
CA PRO A 27 3.56 17.50 -24.98
C PRO A 27 4.15 17.02 -26.30
N ASP A 28 3.60 15.95 -26.85
CA ASP A 28 3.60 15.75 -28.28
C ASP A 28 3.10 17.05 -28.92
N ARG A 29 3.86 17.52 -29.90
CA ARG A 29 3.71 18.82 -30.58
C ARG A 29 2.34 18.96 -31.23
N CYS A 30 1.33 19.30 -30.44
CA CYS A 30 0.06 19.80 -30.89
C CYS A 30 -0.10 21.21 -30.33
N ASP A 31 0.32 22.21 -31.11
CA ASP A 31 0.26 23.64 -30.80
C ASP A 31 -1.17 24.23 -30.83
N SER A 32 -2.20 23.43 -30.55
CA SER A 32 -3.56 23.94 -30.45
C SER A 32 -3.90 24.27 -29.00
N VAL A 33 -4.19 25.55 -28.74
CA VAL A 33 -4.65 26.10 -27.45
C VAL A 33 -5.89 25.35 -26.90
N LYS A 34 -6.65 24.67 -27.78
CA LYS A 34 -7.80 23.83 -27.46
C LYS A 34 -7.47 22.51 -26.73
N CYS A 35 -6.34 21.87 -27.03
CA CYS A 35 -5.94 20.63 -26.34
C CYS A 35 -5.52 20.89 -24.89
N ARG A 36 -4.88 22.04 -24.61
CA ARG A 36 -4.51 22.45 -23.24
C ARG A 36 -5.73 22.76 -22.38
N SER A 37 -6.78 23.36 -22.95
CA SER A 37 -8.02 23.61 -22.20
C SER A 37 -8.79 22.33 -21.90
N LEU A 38 -8.72 21.29 -22.74
CA LEU A 38 -9.37 20.00 -22.49
C LEU A 38 -8.62 19.17 -21.43
N ALA A 39 -7.29 19.10 -21.49
CA ALA A 39 -6.49 18.42 -20.46
C ALA A 39 -6.60 19.12 -19.09
N ALA A 40 -6.59 20.46 -19.05
CA ALA A 40 -6.81 21.22 -17.81
C ALA A 40 -8.26 21.14 -17.28
N THR A 41 -9.21 20.66 -18.08
CA THR A 41 -10.63 20.51 -17.69
C THR A 41 -10.98 19.08 -17.27
N MET A 42 -10.08 18.10 -17.45
CA MET A 42 -10.28 16.70 -17.05
C MET A 42 -9.77 16.37 -15.63
N VAL A 43 -9.25 17.35 -14.89
CA VAL A 43 -9.15 17.27 -13.41
C VAL A 43 -10.50 17.68 -12.83
N LYS A 44 -11.55 16.91 -13.09
CA LYS A 44 -12.91 17.18 -12.62
C LYS A 44 -13.41 16.01 -11.77
N ASP A 45 -13.52 16.33 -10.48
CA ASP A 45 -14.10 15.55 -9.38
C ASP A 45 -13.36 14.26 -9.00
N LYS A 46 -12.59 14.33 -7.91
CA LYS A 46 -12.13 13.15 -7.17
C LYS A 46 -13.36 12.30 -6.83
N HIS A 47 -13.37 11.03 -7.23
CA HIS A 47 -14.45 10.12 -6.84
C HIS A 47 -14.36 9.89 -5.33
N LEU A 48 -15.34 10.40 -4.59
CA LEU A 48 -15.38 10.27 -3.13
C LEU A 48 -15.99 8.93 -2.74
N PHE A 49 -15.25 8.09 -2.03
CA PHE A 49 -15.81 6.86 -1.52
C PHE A 49 -16.89 7.15 -0.47
N LYS A 50 -18.09 6.59 -0.66
CA LYS A 50 -19.26 6.81 0.22
C LYS A 50 -19.61 8.30 0.39
N ASP A 51 -19.36 9.11 -0.63
CA ASP A 51 -19.60 10.55 -0.66
C ASP A 51 -18.90 11.34 0.48
N GLN A 52 -17.85 10.77 1.08
CA GLN A 52 -17.10 11.42 2.16
C GLN A 52 -16.05 12.39 1.61
N ASN A 53 -16.17 13.66 1.97
CA ASN A 53 -15.18 14.67 1.63
C ASN A 53 -14.25 14.94 2.82
N TYR A 54 -12.99 14.51 2.70
CA TYR A 54 -11.97 14.65 3.76
C TYR A 54 -11.89 16.07 4.33
N GLU A 55 -11.72 17.08 3.49
CA GLU A 55 -11.54 18.48 3.91
C GLU A 55 -12.74 19.04 4.68
N LYS A 56 -13.96 18.72 4.22
CA LYS A 56 -15.19 19.15 4.90
C LYS A 56 -15.34 18.46 6.26
N LEU A 57 -15.12 17.15 6.31
CA LEU A 57 -15.22 16.36 7.54
C LEU A 57 -14.16 16.78 8.57
N ARG A 58 -12.91 16.94 8.13
CA ARG A 58 -11.80 17.42 8.96
C ARG A 58 -12.12 18.79 9.55
N LYS A 59 -12.50 19.77 8.72
CA LYS A 59 -12.85 21.12 9.21
C LYS A 59 -14.05 21.12 10.14
N HIS A 60 -15.02 20.24 9.92
CA HIS A 60 -16.17 20.07 10.80
C HIS A 60 -15.73 19.60 12.20
N HIS A 61 -14.96 18.51 12.27
CA HIS A 61 -14.51 17.94 13.53
C HIS A 61 -13.51 18.84 14.27
N GLN A 62 -12.62 19.56 13.55
CA GLN A 62 -11.76 20.59 14.13
C GLN A 62 -12.56 21.71 14.79
N LYS A 63 -13.62 22.21 14.15
CA LYS A 63 -14.47 23.28 14.70
C LYS A 63 -15.26 22.84 15.93
N LEU A 64 -15.63 21.56 15.98
CA LEU A 64 -16.36 20.97 17.12
C LEU A 64 -15.43 20.47 18.23
N GLU A 65 -14.10 20.57 18.05
CA GLU A 65 -13.11 19.99 18.97
C GLU A 65 -13.39 18.51 19.27
N SER A 66 -13.79 17.76 18.24
CA SER A 66 -14.13 16.34 18.33
C SER A 66 -13.26 15.52 17.39
N LEU A 67 -13.15 14.22 17.66
CA LEU A 67 -12.45 13.29 16.78
C LEU A 67 -13.45 12.59 15.86
N PHE A 68 -13.09 12.48 14.59
CA PHE A 68 -13.89 11.76 13.60
C PHE A 68 -13.98 10.28 13.99
N ILE A 69 -15.17 9.72 13.81
CA ILE A 69 -15.45 8.29 13.85
C ILE A 69 -16.15 7.98 12.54
N ASP A 70 -15.62 7.04 11.79
CA ASP A 70 -16.08 6.74 10.45
C ASP A 70 -17.37 5.91 10.50
N PRO A 71 -18.52 6.46 10.03
CA PRO A 71 -19.78 5.74 10.08
C PRO A 71 -19.84 4.55 9.10
N TYR A 72 -18.97 4.54 8.07
CA TYR A 72 -18.97 3.48 7.05
C TYR A 72 -17.95 2.38 7.31
N PHE A 73 -17.08 2.55 8.31
CA PHE A 73 -16.11 1.54 8.73
C PHE A 73 -15.91 1.63 10.25
N PRO A 74 -16.96 1.29 11.03
CA PRO A 74 -16.99 1.53 12.45
C PRO A 74 -15.91 0.71 13.19
N PRO A 75 -15.43 1.15 14.36
CA PRO A 75 -14.48 0.41 15.19
C PRO A 75 -15.16 -0.79 15.87
N SER A 76 -15.56 -1.80 15.10
CA SER A 76 -16.33 -2.95 15.55
C SER A 76 -15.92 -4.23 14.81
N SER A 77 -16.46 -5.36 15.25
CA SER A 77 -16.22 -6.66 14.61
C SER A 77 -16.65 -6.71 13.15
N SER A 78 -17.62 -5.90 12.71
CA SER A 78 -18.04 -5.87 11.30
C SER A 78 -16.94 -5.38 10.35
N SER A 79 -16.10 -4.46 10.82
CA SER A 79 -14.98 -3.93 10.03
C SER A 79 -13.77 -4.87 10.05
N ILE A 80 -13.65 -5.72 11.08
CA ILE A 80 -12.65 -6.78 11.12
C ILE A 80 -13.06 -7.92 10.18
N GLY A 81 -14.30 -8.40 10.30
CA GLY A 81 -14.77 -9.61 9.61
C GLY A 81 -14.66 -10.86 10.49
N ASN A 82 -14.87 -12.03 9.88
CA ASN A 82 -15.09 -13.32 10.54
C ASN A 82 -13.94 -14.33 10.35
N TYR A 83 -12.72 -13.95 10.76
CA TYR A 83 -11.55 -14.83 10.73
C TYR A 83 -11.78 -16.15 11.50
N GLU A 84 -11.30 -17.27 10.95
CA GLU A 84 -11.37 -18.59 11.60
C GLU A 84 -10.74 -18.60 13.01
N LYS A 85 -9.68 -17.80 13.21
CA LYS A 85 -8.93 -17.68 14.47
C LYS A 85 -8.76 -16.22 14.86
N ILE A 86 -9.86 -15.56 15.19
CA ILE A 86 -9.83 -14.19 15.73
C ILE A 86 -9.36 -14.16 17.19
N PRO A 87 -8.39 -13.31 17.57
CA PRO A 87 -8.01 -13.11 18.96
C PRO A 87 -9.16 -12.58 19.81
N THR A 88 -9.18 -12.93 21.10
CA THR A 88 -10.08 -12.32 22.09
C THR A 88 -9.49 -11.03 22.64
N GLY A 89 -10.35 -10.12 23.14
CA GLY A 89 -9.87 -8.88 23.78
C GLY A 89 -9.43 -7.80 22.80
N ILE A 90 -10.03 -7.78 21.60
CA ILE A 90 -9.74 -6.74 20.60
C ILE A 90 -10.26 -5.38 21.08
N GLU A 91 -9.38 -4.41 21.15
CA GLU A 91 -9.68 -3.02 21.47
C GLU A 91 -9.30 -2.11 20.30
N TRP A 92 -10.15 -1.14 19.98
CA TRP A 92 -9.87 -0.14 18.96
C TRP A 92 -9.25 1.10 19.62
N LYS A 93 -8.01 1.41 19.28
CA LYS A 93 -7.23 2.49 19.90
C LYS A 93 -6.69 3.44 18.85
N ARG A 94 -6.63 4.72 19.17
CA ARG A 94 -5.95 5.71 18.34
C ARG A 94 -4.43 5.66 18.57
N PRO A 95 -3.61 6.08 17.61
CA PRO A 95 -2.16 6.16 17.75
C PRO A 95 -1.68 6.90 19.02
N ALA A 96 -2.40 7.95 19.43
CA ALA A 96 -2.09 8.71 20.64
C ALA A 96 -2.32 7.94 21.96
N GLU A 97 -3.04 6.81 21.91
CA GLU A 97 -3.23 5.90 23.04
C GLU A 97 -2.16 4.79 23.07
N LEU A 98 -1.43 4.60 21.97
CA LEU A 98 -0.42 3.56 21.79
C LEU A 98 1.00 4.09 21.99
N CYS A 99 1.26 5.35 21.62
CA CYS A 99 2.56 5.98 21.76
C CYS A 99 2.44 7.49 22.08
N GLU A 100 3.51 8.08 22.62
CA GLU A 100 3.50 9.49 23.05
C GLU A 100 3.52 10.50 21.90
N SER A 101 4.07 10.11 20.75
CA SER A 101 4.37 11.03 19.64
C SER A 101 4.04 10.38 18.29
N PRO A 102 2.76 10.07 18.02
CA PRO A 102 2.37 9.41 16.78
C PRO A 102 2.71 10.28 15.57
N ARG A 103 3.11 9.62 14.49
CA ARG A 103 3.51 10.20 13.21
C ARG A 103 2.92 9.38 12.06
N LEU A 104 2.60 10.07 10.98
CA LEU A 104 2.17 9.43 9.75
C LEU A 104 3.40 8.82 9.09
N PHE A 105 4.44 9.64 8.88
CA PHE A 105 5.74 9.19 8.38
C PHE A 105 6.84 9.59 9.36
N ASN A 106 7.62 8.62 9.80
CA ASN A 106 8.78 8.86 10.63
C ASN A 106 9.94 9.36 9.75
N THR A 107 10.51 10.51 10.11
CA THR A 107 11.60 11.17 9.38
C THR A 107 12.98 10.91 9.99
N ARG A 108 13.10 10.08 11.03
CA ARG A 108 14.31 9.94 11.88
C ARG A 108 15.38 9.00 11.31
N GLY A 109 15.36 8.69 10.01
CA GLY A 109 16.39 7.84 9.38
C GLY A 109 16.43 6.41 9.89
N VAL A 110 15.36 5.94 10.57
CA VAL A 110 15.18 4.55 10.97
C VAL A 110 14.82 3.74 9.72
N PRO A 111 15.29 2.47 9.58
CA PRO A 111 14.86 1.61 8.48
C PRO A 111 13.34 1.56 8.40
N LYS A 112 12.78 1.80 7.21
CA LYS A 112 11.33 1.74 6.94
C LYS A 112 10.88 0.28 6.80
N THR A 113 11.20 -0.54 7.80
CA THR A 113 10.84 -1.96 7.79
C THR A 113 9.38 -2.08 8.18
N ILE A 114 8.63 -2.87 7.41
CA ILE A 114 7.21 -3.10 7.63
C ILE A 114 7.05 -4.51 8.16
N THR A 115 6.32 -4.65 9.26
CA THR A 115 6.12 -5.92 9.95
C THR A 115 4.66 -6.35 9.88
N ARG A 116 4.46 -7.67 9.90
CA ARG A 116 3.16 -8.30 9.80
C ARG A 116 2.54 -8.43 11.20
N GLY A 117 1.36 -7.83 11.41
CA GLY A 117 0.52 -8.16 12.55
C GLY A 117 -0.08 -9.57 12.45
N GLN A 118 -0.66 -10.06 13.54
CA GLN A 118 -1.19 -11.43 13.62
C GLN A 118 -2.19 -11.78 12.50
N LEU A 119 -3.07 -10.84 12.14
CA LEU A 119 -4.12 -11.02 11.12
C LEU A 119 -3.79 -10.35 9.78
N SER A 120 -2.63 -9.72 9.64
CA SER A 120 -2.22 -9.11 8.37
C SER A 120 -1.77 -10.15 7.35
N SER A 121 -2.12 -9.90 6.09
CA SER A 121 -1.69 -10.72 4.96
C SER A 121 -0.29 -10.36 4.49
N ALA A 122 0.55 -11.36 4.18
CA ALA A 122 1.92 -11.13 3.72
C ALA A 122 2.01 -10.31 2.42
N TRP A 123 1.00 -10.42 1.54
CA TRP A 123 0.93 -9.62 0.32
C TRP A 123 0.71 -8.12 0.61
N MET A 124 0.00 -7.78 1.70
CA MET A 124 -0.23 -6.38 2.08
C MET A 124 1.06 -5.74 2.61
N VAL A 125 1.78 -6.45 3.49
CA VAL A 125 3.12 -6.05 3.97
C VAL A 125 4.06 -5.82 2.78
N SER A 126 3.98 -6.69 1.78
CA SER A 126 4.77 -6.60 0.54
C SER A 126 4.40 -5.36 -0.28
N ALA A 127 3.11 -5.10 -0.48
CA ALA A 127 2.61 -3.95 -1.22
C ALA A 127 3.03 -2.63 -0.54
N CYS A 128 2.87 -2.54 0.79
CA CYS A 128 3.35 -1.40 1.56
C CYS A 128 4.88 -1.28 1.51
N SER A 129 5.62 -2.39 1.50
CA SER A 129 7.09 -2.35 1.43
C SER A 129 7.55 -1.76 0.10
N ILE A 130 6.85 -2.08 -0.99
CA ILE A 130 7.11 -1.48 -2.30
C ILE A 130 6.75 0.01 -2.30
N LEU A 131 5.59 0.39 -1.76
CA LEU A 131 5.20 1.80 -1.62
C LEU A 131 6.27 2.62 -0.89
N ALA A 132 6.81 2.08 0.20
CA ALA A 132 7.83 2.77 0.99
C ALA A 132 9.18 2.96 0.27
N GLY A 133 9.47 2.15 -0.76
CA GLY A 133 10.64 2.32 -1.62
C GLY A 133 10.41 3.33 -2.75
N VAL A 134 9.16 3.45 -3.23
CA VAL A 134 8.80 4.32 -4.37
C VAL A 134 8.04 5.55 -3.90
N HIS A 135 8.79 6.61 -3.56
CA HIS A 135 8.25 7.84 -2.97
C HIS A 135 7.11 8.48 -3.77
N GLU A 136 7.24 8.56 -5.10
CA GLU A 136 6.18 9.14 -5.95
C GLU A 136 4.87 8.36 -5.84
N LEU A 137 4.95 7.03 -5.79
CA LEU A 137 3.80 6.16 -5.68
C LEU A 137 3.17 6.27 -4.28
N CYS A 138 4.01 6.30 -3.24
CA CYS A 138 3.56 6.55 -1.88
C CYS A 138 2.78 7.86 -1.77
N HIS A 139 3.24 8.95 -2.39
CA HIS A 139 2.53 10.23 -2.37
C HIS A 139 1.25 10.26 -3.23
N LYS A 140 1.11 9.35 -4.19
CA LYS A 140 -0.17 9.15 -4.91
C LYS A 140 -1.20 8.48 -4.00
N VAL A 141 -0.79 7.43 -3.28
CA VAL A 141 -1.66 6.68 -2.36
C VAL A 141 -1.95 7.45 -1.07
N VAL A 142 -0.96 8.15 -0.53
CA VAL A 142 -1.05 9.01 0.66
C VAL A 142 -0.92 10.47 0.22
N PRO A 143 -2.00 11.05 -0.35
CA PRO A 143 -1.96 12.41 -0.86
C PRO A 143 -1.75 13.42 0.26
N ASP A 144 -1.20 14.59 -0.06
CA ASP A 144 -1.16 15.73 0.86
C ASP A 144 -0.58 15.35 2.25
N PHE A 145 0.34 14.37 2.29
CA PHE A 145 0.77 13.69 3.52
C PHE A 145 1.27 14.64 4.62
N ARG A 146 1.86 15.78 4.24
CA ARG A 146 2.32 16.82 5.18
C ARG A 146 1.17 17.51 5.89
N ASP A 147 0.02 17.66 5.23
CA ASP A 147 -1.17 18.26 5.82
C ASP A 147 -1.93 17.25 6.69
N GLN A 148 -1.78 15.95 6.41
CA GLN A 148 -2.34 14.86 7.21
C GLN A 148 -1.50 14.53 8.46
N GLU A 149 -0.19 14.82 8.43
CA GLU A 149 0.74 14.55 9.53
C GLU A 149 0.30 15.17 10.86
N TRP A 150 0.61 14.47 11.95
CA TRP A 150 0.45 14.98 13.32
C TRP A 150 1.35 16.19 13.55
N ASP A 151 0.74 17.31 13.94
CA ASP A 151 1.43 18.56 14.25
C ASP A 151 1.51 18.72 15.78
N GLN A 152 2.69 18.47 16.34
CA GLN A 152 2.92 18.53 17.80
C GLN A 152 2.72 19.94 18.36
N GLU A 153 2.96 20.98 17.56
CA GLU A 153 2.79 22.37 17.94
C GLU A 153 1.35 22.84 17.78
N LYS A 154 0.65 22.35 16.74
CA LYS A 154 -0.73 22.73 16.42
C LYS A 154 -1.68 21.55 16.55
N LYS A 155 -1.88 21.11 17.79
CA LYS A 155 -2.82 20.01 18.13
C LYS A 155 -4.24 20.20 17.57
N SER A 156 -4.69 21.45 17.39
CA SER A 156 -6.00 21.76 16.77
C SER A 156 -6.12 21.36 15.30
N LYS A 157 -5.02 21.04 14.61
CA LYS A 157 -5.05 20.47 13.26
C LYS A 157 -5.50 19.01 13.23
N TYR A 158 -5.28 18.28 14.32
CA TYR A 158 -5.65 16.88 14.43
C TYR A 158 -7.14 16.74 14.70
N ALA A 159 -7.79 15.82 13.99
CA ALA A 159 -9.21 15.51 14.14
C ALA A 159 -9.49 14.01 14.01
N GLY A 160 -8.47 13.17 14.17
CA GLY A 160 -8.60 11.70 14.09
C GLY A 160 -9.11 11.20 12.72
N ILE A 161 -8.73 11.87 11.63
CA ILE A 161 -9.22 11.63 10.27
C ILE A 161 -8.07 11.70 9.26
N PHE A 162 -8.04 10.73 8.35
CA PHE A 162 -7.04 10.58 7.29
C PHE A 162 -7.75 10.20 5.98
N HIS A 163 -7.05 10.35 4.85
CA HIS A 163 -7.56 9.87 3.57
C HIS A 163 -6.44 9.34 2.66
N PHE A 164 -6.82 8.39 1.82
CA PHE A 164 -5.95 7.66 0.93
C PHE A 164 -6.60 7.55 -0.44
N ARG A 165 -5.78 7.37 -1.48
CA ARG A 165 -6.28 7.20 -2.85
C ARG A 165 -5.88 5.86 -3.40
N PHE A 166 -6.87 5.19 -3.99
CA PHE A 166 -6.68 3.93 -4.68
C PHE A 166 -7.32 4.03 -6.06
N TRP A 167 -6.67 3.41 -7.04
CA TRP A 167 -7.25 3.16 -8.33
C TRP A 167 -8.28 2.04 -8.20
N TRP A 168 -9.52 2.33 -8.57
CA TRP A 168 -10.63 1.41 -8.36
C TRP A 168 -11.59 1.49 -9.53
N PHE A 169 -11.72 0.38 -10.27
CA PHE A 169 -12.55 0.28 -11.49
C PHE A 169 -12.33 1.40 -12.52
N GLY A 170 -11.09 1.85 -12.69
CA GLY A 170 -10.72 2.81 -13.73
C GLY A 170 -10.69 4.27 -13.28
N ASP A 171 -10.92 4.56 -12.00
CA ASP A 171 -10.87 5.91 -11.45
C ASP A 171 -10.07 5.95 -10.13
N TRP A 172 -9.47 7.10 -9.83
CA TRP A 172 -8.90 7.35 -8.50
C TRP A 172 -10.00 7.68 -7.50
N VAL A 173 -10.14 6.82 -6.49
CA VAL A 173 -11.13 6.93 -5.42
C VAL A 173 -10.47 7.41 -4.14
N ASP A 174 -11.01 8.49 -3.56
CA ASP A 174 -10.58 9.08 -2.29
C ASP A 174 -11.32 8.40 -1.13
N VAL A 175 -10.59 7.65 -0.30
CA VAL A 175 -11.12 6.87 0.81
C VAL A 175 -10.73 7.54 2.13
N VAL A 176 -11.73 8.03 2.85
CA VAL A 176 -11.57 8.67 4.16
C VAL A 176 -11.69 7.62 5.27
N VAL A 177 -10.85 7.67 6.29
CA VAL A 177 -10.91 6.80 7.48
C VAL A 177 -10.65 7.61 8.75
N ASP A 178 -11.18 7.15 9.89
CA ASP A 178 -10.64 7.56 11.18
C ASP A 178 -9.34 6.79 11.51
N ASP A 179 -8.63 7.20 12.57
CA ASP A 179 -7.39 6.54 13.01
C ASP A 179 -7.56 5.54 14.16
N LEU A 180 -8.76 5.04 14.42
CA LEU A 180 -8.93 3.92 15.35
C LEU A 180 -8.38 2.64 14.73
N LEU A 181 -7.42 1.99 15.36
CA LEU A 181 -6.79 0.76 14.88
C LEU A 181 -7.09 -0.39 15.84
N PRO A 182 -7.37 -1.60 15.32
CA PRO A 182 -7.66 -2.75 16.16
C PRO A 182 -6.37 -3.31 16.76
N THR A 183 -6.41 -3.56 18.07
CA THR A 183 -5.26 -3.96 18.88
C THR A 183 -5.61 -5.08 19.85
N VAL A 184 -4.61 -5.84 20.27
CA VAL A 184 -4.66 -6.76 21.41
C VAL A 184 -3.42 -6.51 22.25
N ASP A 185 -3.59 -6.32 23.56
CA ASP A 185 -2.48 -6.03 24.48
C ASP A 185 -1.60 -4.84 24.01
N ASN A 186 -2.24 -3.78 23.49
CA ASN A 186 -1.61 -2.60 22.89
C ASN A 186 -0.74 -2.87 21.64
N GLN A 187 -0.83 -4.06 21.04
CA GLN A 187 -0.16 -4.40 19.79
C GLN A 187 -1.14 -4.34 18.62
N LEU A 188 -0.73 -3.73 17.51
CA LEU A 188 -1.53 -3.67 16.29
C LEU A 188 -1.77 -5.08 15.73
N LEU A 189 -3.03 -5.39 15.39
CA LEU A 189 -3.39 -6.70 14.84
C LEU A 189 -2.99 -6.88 13.37
N PHE A 190 -2.85 -5.77 12.64
CA PHE A 190 -2.60 -5.73 11.21
C PHE A 190 -1.20 -5.16 10.90
N THR A 191 -0.95 -4.79 9.64
CA THR A 191 0.35 -4.30 9.17
C THR A 191 0.78 -3.08 9.98
N GLN A 192 2.04 -3.06 10.38
CA GLN A 192 2.61 -1.97 11.15
C GLN A 192 4.03 -1.65 10.70
N SER A 193 4.51 -0.45 11.02
CA SER A 193 5.92 -0.12 10.88
C SER A 193 6.72 -0.78 12.00
N CYS A 194 8.01 -1.02 11.78
CA CYS A 194 8.92 -1.34 12.88
C CYS A 194 9.21 -0.14 13.79
N CYS A 195 8.82 1.06 13.37
CA CYS A 195 8.83 2.25 14.20
C CYS A 195 7.49 2.35 14.94
N ASP A 196 7.51 2.20 16.26
CA ASP A 196 6.30 2.21 17.10
C ASP A 196 5.51 3.54 17.06
N ASP A 197 6.13 4.60 16.54
CA ASP A 197 5.52 5.92 16.35
C ASP A 197 5.06 6.19 14.91
N GLU A 198 5.16 5.24 13.98
CA GLU A 198 4.81 5.40 12.55
C GLU A 198 3.59 4.58 12.14
N PHE A 199 2.54 5.24 11.64
CA PHE A 199 1.21 4.62 11.44
C PHE A 199 0.69 4.62 10.00
N TRP A 200 1.39 5.16 9.00
CA TRP A 200 0.86 5.22 7.63
C TRP A 200 0.51 3.84 7.06
N THR A 201 1.30 2.79 7.35
CA THR A 201 1.03 1.43 6.84
C THR A 201 -0.28 0.86 7.39
N SER A 202 -0.49 1.00 8.70
CA SER A 202 -1.71 0.55 9.37
C SER A 202 -2.94 1.30 8.87
N LEU A 203 -2.79 2.61 8.60
CA LEU A 203 -3.88 3.43 8.09
C LEU A 203 -4.16 3.19 6.60
N VAL A 204 -3.14 2.93 5.77
CA VAL A 204 -3.31 2.51 4.36
C VAL A 204 -4.05 1.18 4.30
N GLU A 205 -3.62 0.18 5.06
CA GLU A 205 -4.31 -1.11 5.09
C GLU A 205 -5.75 -0.96 5.58
N LYS A 206 -6.01 -0.11 6.58
CA LYS A 206 -7.37 0.19 7.04
C LYS A 206 -8.24 0.78 5.92
N ALA A 207 -7.74 1.78 5.20
CA ALA A 207 -8.48 2.41 4.12
C ALA A 207 -8.73 1.44 2.97
N TYR A 208 -7.76 0.57 2.69
CA TYR A 208 -7.91 -0.48 1.70
C TYR A 208 -8.92 -1.55 2.15
N ALA A 209 -8.87 -1.99 3.41
CA ALA A 209 -9.88 -2.88 4.01
C ALA A 209 -11.28 -2.27 3.93
N LYS A 210 -11.42 -0.96 4.18
CA LYS A 210 -12.68 -0.24 4.00
C LYS A 210 -13.17 -0.24 2.55
N LEU A 211 -12.28 -0.04 1.59
CA LEU A 211 -12.61 -0.07 0.16
C LEU A 211 -13.17 -1.45 -0.26
N HIS A 212 -12.59 -2.52 0.30
CA HIS A 212 -12.99 -3.91 0.06
C HIS A 212 -14.13 -4.41 0.97
N GLY A 213 -14.43 -3.71 2.06
CA GLY A 213 -15.58 -3.94 2.95
C GLY A 213 -15.23 -4.35 4.39
N SER A 214 -14.16 -5.10 4.59
CA SER A 214 -13.63 -5.50 5.90
C SER A 214 -12.14 -5.85 5.81
N TYR A 215 -11.45 -5.96 6.95
CA TYR A 215 -10.08 -6.50 6.97
C TYR A 215 -10.03 -7.95 6.45
N GLU A 216 -11.00 -8.78 6.82
CA GLU A 216 -11.12 -10.15 6.33
C GLU A 216 -11.29 -10.20 4.81
N SER A 217 -11.92 -9.19 4.19
CA SER A 217 -12.05 -9.13 2.73
C SER A 217 -10.70 -9.02 2.00
N LEU A 218 -9.62 -8.70 2.74
CA LEU A 218 -8.26 -8.71 2.24
C LEU A 218 -7.60 -10.11 2.31
N GLU A 219 -8.20 -11.07 3.02
CA GLU A 219 -7.76 -12.47 2.97
C GLU A 219 -7.92 -13.02 1.56
N GLY A 220 -6.87 -13.68 1.06
CA GLY A 220 -6.85 -14.17 -0.32
C GLY A 220 -6.56 -13.10 -1.38
N GLY A 221 -6.35 -11.85 -1.00
CA GLY A 221 -5.87 -10.80 -1.91
C GLY A 221 -4.50 -11.13 -2.54
N HIS A 222 -4.17 -10.47 -3.64
CA HIS A 222 -2.94 -10.71 -4.39
C HIS A 222 -2.13 -9.42 -4.51
N LEU A 223 -0.80 -9.57 -4.46
CA LEU A 223 0.12 -8.43 -4.58
C LEU A 223 -0.04 -7.69 -5.92
N CYS A 224 -0.30 -8.41 -7.02
CA CYS A 224 -0.50 -7.79 -8.33
C CYS A 224 -1.69 -6.84 -8.36
N ASP A 225 -2.80 -7.24 -7.75
CA ASP A 225 -4.03 -6.46 -7.71
C ASP A 225 -3.82 -5.21 -6.86
N ALA A 226 -3.19 -5.37 -5.69
CA ALA A 226 -2.82 -4.24 -4.84
C ALA A 226 -1.92 -3.24 -5.56
N LEU A 227 -0.95 -3.71 -6.35
CA LEU A 227 -0.07 -2.82 -7.10
C LEU A 227 -0.78 -2.13 -8.26
N VAL A 228 -1.76 -2.75 -8.90
CA VAL A 228 -2.66 -2.08 -9.86
C VAL A 228 -3.43 -0.99 -9.13
N ASP A 229 -4.07 -1.32 -8.00
CA ASP A 229 -4.87 -0.38 -7.22
C ASP A 229 -4.04 0.76 -6.62
N PHE A 230 -2.74 0.54 -6.39
CA PHE A 230 -1.85 1.57 -5.88
C PHE A 230 -1.27 2.47 -6.98
N THR A 231 -1.21 1.98 -8.22
CA THR A 231 -0.51 2.67 -9.33
C THR A 231 -1.44 3.23 -10.40
N GLY A 232 -2.62 2.66 -10.59
CA GLY A 232 -3.45 2.84 -11.78
C GLY A 232 -2.90 2.18 -13.05
N GLY A 233 -1.83 1.39 -12.92
CA GLY A 233 -1.18 0.70 -14.02
C GLY A 233 -1.82 -0.64 -14.37
N VAL A 234 -1.07 -1.44 -15.13
CA VAL A 234 -1.39 -2.84 -15.41
C VAL A 234 -0.36 -3.71 -14.69
N SER A 235 -0.70 -4.96 -14.39
CA SER A 235 0.25 -5.90 -13.82
C SER A 235 0.41 -7.09 -14.75
N GLU A 236 1.65 -7.52 -14.95
CA GLU A 236 1.98 -8.77 -15.62
C GLU A 236 2.63 -9.70 -14.59
N THR A 237 2.48 -11.01 -14.75
CA THR A 237 3.12 -11.98 -13.85
C THR A 237 3.81 -13.02 -14.69
N VAL A 238 5.09 -13.24 -14.41
CA VAL A 238 5.94 -14.17 -15.14
C VAL A 238 6.42 -15.27 -14.19
N ASP A 239 5.74 -16.40 -14.20
CA ASP A 239 6.18 -17.56 -13.43
C ASP A 239 7.45 -18.15 -14.04
N LEU A 240 8.57 -18.07 -13.31
CA LEU A 240 9.86 -18.53 -13.83
C LEU A 240 9.97 -20.05 -14.00
N ARG A 241 9.07 -20.81 -13.37
CA ARG A 241 9.14 -22.27 -13.30
C ARG A 241 8.27 -22.93 -14.33
N VAL A 242 7.05 -22.42 -14.49
CA VAL A 242 6.12 -22.90 -15.49
C VAL A 242 6.75 -22.78 -16.89
N GLU A 243 7.58 -21.77 -17.08
CA GLU A 243 8.17 -21.43 -18.36
C GLU A 243 9.61 -21.95 -18.57
N ASP A 244 10.15 -22.75 -17.66
CA ASP A 244 11.48 -23.39 -17.76
C ASP A 244 12.65 -22.39 -17.99
N TYR A 245 12.54 -21.17 -17.45
CA TYR A 245 13.60 -20.15 -17.58
C TYR A 245 14.94 -20.62 -16.97
N SER A 246 14.92 -21.52 -15.99
CA SER A 246 16.16 -22.05 -15.39
C SER A 246 17.02 -22.84 -16.38
N VAL A 247 16.41 -23.48 -17.38
CA VAL A 247 17.10 -24.34 -18.35
C VAL A 247 17.19 -23.70 -19.74
N ASN A 248 16.25 -22.83 -20.11
CA ASN A 248 16.19 -22.22 -21.44
C ASN A 248 16.91 -20.86 -21.48
N GLU A 249 18.10 -20.83 -22.09
CA GLU A 249 18.92 -19.62 -22.21
C GLU A 249 18.30 -18.52 -23.08
N GLU A 250 17.67 -18.90 -24.20
CA GLU A 250 17.02 -17.96 -25.11
C GLU A 250 15.85 -17.24 -24.42
N LYS A 251 15.01 -17.99 -23.69
CA LYS A 251 13.93 -17.41 -22.87
C LYS A 251 14.47 -16.46 -21.81
N ARG A 252 15.57 -16.79 -21.12
CA ARG A 252 16.18 -15.88 -20.14
C ARG A 252 16.69 -14.59 -20.78
N SER A 253 17.34 -14.69 -21.94
CA SER A 253 17.82 -13.51 -22.66
C SER A 253 16.66 -12.60 -23.03
N HIS A 254 15.59 -13.15 -23.60
CA HIS A 254 14.40 -12.39 -23.97
C HIS A 254 13.71 -11.75 -22.75
N LEU A 255 13.60 -12.50 -21.64
CA LEU A 255 13.05 -11.97 -20.39
C LEU A 255 13.91 -10.83 -19.84
N PHE A 256 15.24 -10.97 -19.87
CA PHE A 256 16.15 -9.92 -19.42
C PHE A 256 16.01 -8.65 -20.28
N ASP A 257 15.95 -8.79 -21.60
CA ASP A 257 15.75 -7.65 -22.51
C ASP A 257 14.40 -6.96 -22.28
N SER A 258 13.35 -7.74 -22.03
CA SER A 258 12.01 -7.24 -21.69
C SER A 258 12.05 -6.48 -20.36
N LEU A 259 12.62 -7.07 -19.31
CA LEU A 259 12.82 -6.43 -18.00
C LEU A 259 13.63 -5.14 -18.10
N HIS A 260 14.71 -5.15 -18.88
CA HIS A 260 15.55 -3.97 -19.07
C HIS A 260 14.79 -2.85 -19.79
N THR A 261 14.01 -3.19 -20.81
CA THR A 261 13.15 -2.25 -21.51
C THR A 261 12.13 -1.63 -20.57
N GLU A 262 11.49 -2.45 -19.74
CA GLU A 262 10.46 -2.01 -18.81
C GLU A 262 11.03 -1.17 -17.66
N MET A 263 12.21 -1.52 -17.17
CA MET A 263 12.96 -0.68 -16.24
C MET A 263 13.25 0.70 -16.85
N ASN A 264 13.70 0.76 -18.11
CA ASN A 264 13.93 2.03 -18.82
C ASN A 264 12.62 2.82 -19.07
N ASN A 265 11.48 2.14 -19.12
CA ASN A 265 10.14 2.75 -19.21
C ASN A 265 9.58 3.18 -17.84
N HIS A 266 10.37 3.10 -16.77
CA HIS A 266 9.96 3.40 -15.39
C HIS A 266 8.84 2.47 -14.86
N SER A 267 8.80 1.22 -15.36
CA SER A 267 7.95 0.16 -14.81
C SER A 267 8.41 -0.26 -13.42
N LEU A 268 7.47 -0.74 -12.60
CA LEU A 268 7.74 -1.23 -11.26
C LEU A 268 8.09 -2.72 -11.30
N LEU A 269 9.38 -3.04 -11.22
CA LEU A 269 9.80 -4.43 -11.22
C LEU A 269 9.73 -4.98 -9.80
N CYS A 270 9.02 -6.10 -9.63
CA CYS A 270 8.91 -6.82 -8.38
C CYS A 270 9.33 -8.29 -8.59
N ALA A 271 10.04 -8.86 -7.63
CA ALA A 271 10.29 -10.28 -7.58
C ALA A 271 9.78 -10.82 -6.24
N THR A 272 9.10 -11.97 -6.29
CA THR A 272 8.61 -12.64 -5.10
C THR A 272 9.24 -14.00 -4.96
N VAL A 273 9.71 -14.36 -3.78
CA VAL A 273 10.10 -15.76 -3.49
C VAL A 273 9.07 -16.31 -2.53
N MET A 274 8.34 -17.34 -2.96
CA MET A 274 7.50 -18.12 -2.07
C MET A 274 8.35 -19.21 -1.43
N LEU A 275 8.81 -18.94 -0.22
CA LEU A 275 9.21 -20.00 0.69
C LEU A 275 7.92 -20.63 1.21
N ALA A 276 7.93 -21.91 1.55
CA ALA A 276 6.73 -22.68 1.97
C ALA A 276 5.89 -22.03 3.10
N ASN A 277 6.34 -20.90 3.67
CA ASN A 277 5.68 -20.12 4.71
C ASN A 277 6.09 -18.63 4.78
N ALA A 278 6.81 -18.07 3.79
CA ALA A 278 7.28 -16.67 3.79
C ALA A 278 7.36 -16.07 2.37
N LEU A 279 7.05 -14.78 2.26
CA LEU A 279 7.09 -14.01 1.01
C LEU A 279 8.23 -13.00 1.08
N VAL A 280 9.27 -13.20 0.27
CA VAL A 280 10.36 -12.23 0.12
C VAL A 280 10.10 -11.37 -1.10
N VAL A 281 10.22 -10.04 -0.96
CA VAL A 281 9.94 -9.10 -2.05
C VAL A 281 11.15 -8.26 -2.40
N LEU A 282 11.54 -8.31 -3.66
CA LEU A 282 12.59 -7.46 -4.22
C LEU A 282 11.92 -6.45 -5.14
N SER A 283 12.24 -5.16 -5.00
CA SER A 283 11.74 -4.15 -5.92
C SER A 283 12.85 -3.25 -6.43
N SER A 284 12.71 -2.78 -7.66
CA SER A 284 13.64 -1.84 -8.28
C SER A 284 12.88 -0.92 -9.26
N THR A 285 13.31 0.34 -9.30
CA THR A 285 12.85 1.34 -10.27
C THR A 285 14.01 1.82 -11.15
N ALA A 286 13.71 2.49 -12.26
CA ALA A 286 14.72 3.04 -13.18
C ALA A 286 15.74 4.00 -12.52
N GLU A 287 15.36 4.64 -11.41
CA GLU A 287 16.20 5.58 -10.68
C GLU A 287 17.17 4.88 -9.72
N ASP A 288 16.90 3.61 -9.39
CA ASP A 288 17.68 2.83 -8.44
C ASP A 288 18.89 2.20 -9.13
N ARG A 289 20.11 2.62 -8.73
CA ARG A 289 21.36 1.93 -9.13
C ARG A 289 21.62 0.65 -8.32
N GLU A 290 20.77 0.34 -7.34
CA GLU A 290 20.85 -0.83 -6.47
C GLU A 290 19.45 -1.46 -6.32
N ILE A 291 19.36 -2.79 -6.38
CA ILE A 291 18.09 -3.49 -6.15
C ILE A 291 17.79 -3.47 -4.65
N GLU A 292 16.68 -2.85 -4.24
CA GLU A 292 16.28 -2.86 -2.84
C GLU A 292 15.63 -4.21 -2.49
N VAL A 293 16.37 -5.02 -1.73
CA VAL A 293 15.94 -6.34 -1.24
C VAL A 293 15.24 -6.14 0.10
N ARG A 294 13.90 -6.19 0.13
CA ARG A 294 13.12 -6.13 1.38
C ARG A 294 12.58 -7.51 1.75
N ILE A 295 13.29 -8.15 2.67
CA ILE A 295 12.91 -9.48 3.15
C ILE A 295 11.85 -9.34 4.24
N SER A 296 10.59 -9.66 3.93
CA SER A 296 9.56 -9.87 4.94
C SER A 296 9.61 -11.33 5.38
N VAL A 297 10.37 -11.61 6.45
CA VAL A 297 10.41 -12.94 7.07
C VAL A 297 9.42 -12.97 8.24
N ARG A 298 8.80 -14.14 8.45
CA ARG A 298 8.04 -14.48 9.66
C ARG A 298 8.76 -14.10 10.94
#